data_AF-X1CW53-F1
#
_entry.id   AF-X1CW53-F1
#
_cell.length_a   1.000
_cell.length_b   1.000
_cell.length_c   1.000
_cell.angle_alpha   90.00
_cell.angle_beta   90.00
_cell.angle_gamma   90.00
#
_symmetry.space_group_name_H-M   'P 1'
#
loop_
_entity.id
_entity.type
_entity.pdbx_description
1 polymer ?
#
loop_
_entity_poly.entity_id
_entity_poly.type
_entity_poly.pdbx_seq_one_letter_code
_entity_poly.pdbx_strand_id
1 'polypeptide(L)'
;AYQAVKYQQRDGWSHRDLLRLSHPKTDNAERNALYKWIVSGELELPDADKWKGDHPLNIVAGFEYAKKATSKNEIVNFIKLYNLPREAIPTDFMTEKDVWAALLEKMPMTAMIRNLGNMGKVGLLAPGNWEVVAEVAHRIQYEERLKKARIHPINLLAALKIYGEGRGYLGKGDWEAVPEIVDALDAAFYKAFDNVEPSGKRVVIGLDVSSSMDWDGINGMPFLTPRDGACAMAMVTFKTEKD
;
A
#
# COMPACT_ATOMS: atom_id res chain seq x y z
N ALA A 1 2.28 15.66 -9.73
CA ALA A 1 3.53 15.41 -8.98
C ALA A 1 3.51 14.08 -8.23
N TYR A 2 2.54 13.83 -7.33
CA TYR A 2 2.46 12.57 -6.55
C TYR A 2 2.60 11.30 -7.41
N GLN A 3 1.86 11.21 -8.52
CA GLN A 3 1.93 10.06 -9.42
C GLN A 3 3.33 9.86 -10.04
N ALA A 4 4.01 10.95 -10.42
CA ALA A 4 5.33 10.89 -11.03
C ALA A 4 6.41 10.46 -10.03
N VAL A 5 6.27 10.84 -8.76
CA VAL A 5 7.17 10.38 -7.68
C VAL A 5 6.89 8.92 -7.32
N LYS A 6 5.63 8.54 -7.13
CA LYS A 6 5.25 7.20 -6.67
C LYS A 6 5.37 6.10 -7.73
N TYR A 7 5.03 6.44 -8.98
CA TYR A 7 4.94 5.49 -10.09
C TYR A 7 5.90 5.89 -11.20
N GLN A 8 7.19 5.95 -10.89
CA GLN A 8 8.22 6.38 -11.86
C GLN A 8 8.19 5.57 -13.15
N GLN A 9 8.11 4.24 -13.01
CA GLN A 9 7.94 3.29 -14.11
C GLN A 9 7.08 2.09 -13.68
N ARG A 10 6.35 1.50 -14.63
CA ARG A 10 5.57 0.26 -14.48
C ARG A 10 5.52 -0.47 -15.82
N ASP A 11 5.64 -1.80 -15.79
CA ASP A 11 5.51 -2.68 -16.96
C ASP A 11 6.33 -2.25 -18.19
N GLY A 12 7.56 -1.77 -17.96
CA GLY A 12 8.48 -1.32 -19.00
C GLY A 12 8.26 0.11 -19.51
N TRP A 13 7.25 0.82 -19.01
CA TRP A 13 6.95 2.21 -19.39
C TRP A 13 7.21 3.19 -18.25
N SER A 14 7.75 4.36 -18.58
CA SER A 14 7.86 5.49 -17.68
C SER A 14 7.05 6.69 -18.15
N HIS A 15 6.78 7.63 -17.24
CA HIS A 15 6.18 8.92 -17.61
C HIS A 15 7.06 9.67 -18.63
N ARG A 16 8.38 9.50 -18.57
CA ARG A 16 9.34 10.11 -19.49
C ARG A 16 9.16 9.62 -20.92
N ASP A 17 8.89 8.33 -21.12
CA ASP A 17 8.68 7.75 -22.44
C ASP A 17 7.41 8.32 -23.08
N LEU A 18 6.32 8.39 -22.31
CA LEU A 18 5.05 8.96 -22.77
C LEU A 18 5.17 10.45 -23.09
N LEU A 19 5.85 11.24 -22.27
CA LEU A 19 6.07 12.67 -22.52
C LEU A 19 6.91 12.91 -23.78
N ARG A 20 7.88 12.04 -24.06
CA ARG A 20 8.71 12.10 -25.27
C ARG A 20 7.96 11.75 -26.55
N LEU A 21 6.91 10.93 -26.47
CA LEU A 21 6.12 10.54 -27.64
C LEU A 21 4.93 11.46 -27.89
N SER A 22 4.24 11.88 -26.82
CA SER A 22 3.00 12.68 -26.92
C SER A 22 3.23 14.19 -26.98
N HIS A 23 4.43 14.67 -26.59
CA HIS A 23 4.80 16.09 -26.57
C HIS A 23 3.70 17.03 -26.03
N PRO A 24 3.12 16.76 -24.84
CA PRO A 24 2.00 17.54 -24.34
C PRO A 24 2.47 18.95 -23.97
N LYS A 25 1.67 19.95 -24.33
CA LYS A 25 1.86 21.35 -23.91
C LYS A 25 0.66 21.77 -23.09
N THR A 26 0.91 22.46 -21.98
CA THR A 26 -0.17 23.00 -21.14
C THR A 26 0.03 24.49 -20.91
N ASP A 27 -1.07 25.19 -20.63
CA ASP A 27 -1.11 26.58 -20.18
C ASP A 27 -0.69 26.75 -18.70
N ASN A 28 -0.64 25.64 -17.95
CA ASN A 28 -0.25 25.62 -16.55
C ASN A 28 1.28 25.52 -16.37
N ALA A 29 1.87 26.54 -15.74
CA ALA A 29 3.32 26.63 -15.55
C ALA A 29 3.88 25.51 -14.65
N GLU A 30 3.18 25.15 -13.57
CA GLU A 30 3.61 24.11 -12.63
C GLU A 30 3.67 22.73 -13.28
N ARG A 31 2.72 22.45 -14.18
CA ARG A 31 2.65 21.20 -14.93
C ARG A 31 3.75 21.13 -15.98
N ASN A 32 4.05 22.22 -16.66
CA ASN A 32 5.19 22.30 -17.57
C ASN A 32 6.53 22.11 -16.82
N ALA A 33 6.67 22.69 -15.62
CA ALA A 33 7.84 22.47 -14.76
C ALA A 33 7.96 20.99 -14.33
N LEU A 34 6.85 20.35 -13.96
CA LEU A 34 6.82 18.93 -13.66
C LEU A 34 7.24 18.08 -14.87
N TYR A 35 6.74 18.38 -16.07
CA TYR A 35 7.13 17.66 -17.30
C TYR A 35 8.61 17.83 -17.61
N LYS A 36 9.15 19.05 -17.45
CA LYS A 36 10.58 19.31 -17.59
C LYS A 36 11.38 18.44 -16.62
N TRP A 37 11.02 18.40 -15.35
CA TRP A 37 11.68 17.54 -14.36
C TRP A 37 11.60 16.05 -14.73
N ILE A 38 10.44 15.55 -15.16
CA ILE A 38 10.29 14.13 -15.55
C ILE A 38 11.23 13.78 -16.72
N VAL A 39 11.38 14.66 -17.70
CA VAL A 39 12.14 14.38 -18.92
C VAL A 39 13.64 14.58 -18.75
N SER A 40 14.04 15.67 -18.07
CA SER A 40 15.43 16.11 -17.96
C SER A 40 16.08 15.77 -16.61
N GLY A 41 15.30 15.51 -15.57
CA GLY A 41 15.78 15.43 -14.19
C GLY A 41 16.14 16.79 -13.58
N GLU A 42 16.11 17.87 -14.36
CA GLU A 42 16.34 19.22 -13.88
C GLU A 42 15.07 19.74 -13.21
N LEU A 43 15.19 19.94 -11.90
CA LEU A 43 14.22 20.71 -11.17
C LEU A 43 14.75 22.13 -11.10
N GLU A 44 14.22 23.02 -11.95
CA GLU A 44 14.28 24.44 -11.63
C GLU A 44 13.43 24.62 -10.38
N LEU A 45 14.09 24.63 -9.23
CA LEU A 45 13.49 24.94 -7.95
C LEU A 45 13.38 26.47 -7.87
N PRO A 46 12.20 27.10 -7.95
CA PRO A 46 12.08 28.45 -7.42
C PRO A 46 12.41 28.38 -5.93
N ASP A 47 13.14 29.36 -5.39
CA ASP A 47 13.57 29.52 -4.00
C ASP A 47 12.99 28.54 -2.97
N ALA A 48 13.84 27.81 -2.22
CA ALA A 48 13.42 26.89 -1.16
C ALA A 48 12.45 27.51 -0.13
N ASP A 49 12.47 28.84 0.01
CA ASP A 49 11.53 29.60 0.84
C ASP A 49 10.12 29.78 0.23
N LYS A 50 9.96 29.70 -1.11
CA LYS A 50 8.65 29.74 -1.79
C LYS A 50 7.84 28.44 -1.69
N TRP A 51 8.48 27.35 -1.28
CA TRP A 51 7.90 26.01 -1.26
C TRP A 51 7.62 25.51 0.17
N LYS A 52 7.76 26.37 1.18
CA LYS A 52 7.15 26.15 2.50
C LYS A 52 5.63 26.27 2.36
N GLY A 53 4.89 25.16 2.48
CA GLY A 53 3.42 25.13 2.37
C GLY A 53 2.87 23.95 1.58
N ASP A 54 1.68 24.10 0.98
CA ASP A 54 0.97 23.04 0.22
C ASP A 54 1.24 23.06 -1.29
N HIS A 55 2.42 23.50 -1.74
CA HIS A 55 2.66 23.65 -3.18
C HIS A 55 2.71 22.27 -3.88
N PRO A 56 2.01 22.08 -5.03
CA PRO A 56 1.96 20.81 -5.76
C PRO A 56 3.29 20.12 -6.11
N LEU A 57 4.44 20.81 -6.23
CA LEU A 57 5.74 20.18 -6.52
C LEU A 57 6.62 19.98 -5.28
N ASN A 58 6.12 20.28 -4.07
CA ASN A 58 6.84 20.02 -2.82
C ASN A 58 7.29 18.57 -2.67
N ILE A 59 6.44 17.64 -3.10
CA ILE A 59 6.77 16.23 -3.10
C ILE A 59 7.94 15.87 -4.03
N VAL A 60 8.15 16.65 -5.12
CA VAL A 60 9.27 16.46 -6.04
C VAL A 60 10.56 16.93 -5.40
N ALA A 61 10.54 18.11 -4.75
CA ALA A 61 11.69 18.60 -3.98
C ALA A 61 12.06 17.64 -2.85
N GLY A 62 11.08 17.22 -2.04
CA GLY A 62 11.28 16.23 -0.99
C GLY A 62 11.85 14.91 -1.50
N PHE A 63 11.40 14.46 -2.68
CA PHE A 63 11.95 13.25 -3.31
C PHE A 63 13.41 13.42 -3.74
N GLU A 64 13.79 14.56 -4.32
CA GLU A 64 15.19 14.83 -4.66
C GLU A 64 16.08 14.99 -3.42
N TYR A 65 15.56 15.56 -2.32
CA TYR A 65 16.27 15.60 -1.03
C TYR A 65 16.42 14.21 -0.42
N ALA A 66 15.37 13.38 -0.46
CA ALA A 66 15.42 12.01 0.06
C ALA A 66 16.47 11.15 -0.66
N LYS A 67 16.65 11.30 -1.98
CA LYS A 67 17.72 10.62 -2.73
C LYS A 67 19.13 10.97 -2.26
N LYS A 68 19.33 12.17 -1.73
CA LYS A 68 20.62 12.70 -1.27
C LYS A 68 20.80 12.59 0.25
N ALA A 69 19.78 12.10 0.95
CA ALA A 69 19.81 11.98 2.40
C ALA A 69 20.91 11.01 2.84
N THR A 70 21.56 11.35 3.94
CA THR A 70 22.66 10.55 4.52
C THR A 70 22.30 9.98 5.87
N SER A 71 21.18 10.41 6.47
CA SER A 71 20.73 9.94 7.77
C SER A 71 19.23 9.64 7.81
N LYS A 72 18.84 8.72 8.69
CA LYS A 72 17.43 8.38 8.92
C LYS A 72 16.62 9.58 9.43
N ASN A 73 17.23 10.48 10.19
CA ASN A 73 16.56 11.66 10.74
C ASN A 73 16.15 12.63 9.63
N GLU A 74 16.99 12.81 8.60
CA GLU A 74 16.64 13.59 7.41
C GLU A 74 15.44 12.98 6.68
N ILE A 75 15.44 11.66 6.49
CA ILE A 75 14.33 10.95 5.85
C ILE A 75 13.02 11.13 6.63
N VAL A 76 13.05 10.93 7.96
CA VAL A 76 11.87 11.14 8.82
C VAL A 76 11.35 12.58 8.68
N ASN A 77 12.24 13.57 8.70
CA ASN A 77 11.87 14.97 8.50
C ASN A 77 11.26 15.21 7.12
N PHE A 78 11.83 14.65 6.05
CA PHE A 78 11.31 14.81 4.70
C PHE A 78 9.96 14.12 4.49
N ILE A 79 9.73 12.95 5.11
CA ILE A 79 8.41 12.30 5.11
C ILE A 79 7.37 13.23 5.72
N LYS A 80 7.66 13.81 6.89
CA LYS A 80 6.73 14.70 7.60
C LYS A 80 6.47 15.99 6.84
N LEU A 81 7.53 16.61 6.32
CA LEU A 81 7.48 17.91 5.65
C LEU A 81 6.85 17.84 4.25
N TYR A 82 7.18 16.80 3.47
CA TYR A 82 6.78 16.70 2.06
C TYR A 82 5.73 15.61 1.78
N ASN A 83 5.24 14.93 2.83
CA ASN A 83 4.28 13.84 2.73
C ASN A 83 4.73 12.75 1.75
N LEU A 84 6.00 12.35 1.86
CA LEU A 84 6.61 11.39 0.94
C LEU A 84 5.99 9.99 1.10
N PRO A 85 5.60 9.32 0.00
CA PRO A 85 5.18 7.94 0.05
C PRO A 85 6.39 7.02 0.19
N ARG A 86 6.15 5.77 0.59
CA ARG A 86 7.18 4.73 0.70
C ARG A 86 8.05 4.61 -0.56
N GLU A 87 7.44 4.69 -1.75
CA GLU A 87 8.15 4.55 -3.02
C GLU A 87 9.16 5.68 -3.29
N ALA A 88 9.08 6.79 -2.55
CA ALA A 88 10.01 7.91 -2.63
C ALA A 88 11.25 7.75 -1.72
N ILE A 89 11.26 6.73 -0.85
CA ILE A 89 12.30 6.56 0.16
C ILE A 89 13.39 5.60 -0.36
N PRO A 90 14.68 5.95 -0.23
CA PRO A 90 15.76 5.05 -0.60
C PRO A 90 15.72 3.74 0.19
N THR A 91 16.04 2.63 -0.49
CA THR A 91 15.93 1.28 0.05
C THR A 91 16.73 1.08 1.34
N ASP A 92 17.89 1.74 1.47
CA ASP A 92 18.77 1.61 2.65
C ASP A 92 18.09 2.08 3.95
N PHE A 93 17.14 3.01 3.85
CA PHE A 93 16.37 3.51 5.00
C PHE A 93 15.10 2.69 5.28
N MET A 94 14.75 1.73 4.41
CA MET A 94 13.55 0.90 4.57
C MET A 94 13.70 -0.19 5.64
N THR A 95 14.88 -0.34 6.24
CA THR A 95 15.15 -1.19 7.40
C THR A 95 14.93 -0.45 8.73
N GLU A 96 14.77 0.88 8.71
CA GLU A 96 14.68 1.71 9.90
C GLU A 96 13.24 1.78 10.45
N LYS A 97 13.07 1.44 11.72
CA LYS A 97 11.78 1.51 12.42
C LYS A 97 11.17 2.91 12.41
N ASP A 98 11.99 3.94 12.65
CA ASP A 98 11.54 5.34 12.76
C ASP A 98 11.01 5.86 11.41
N VAL A 99 11.58 5.39 10.30
CA VAL A 99 11.14 5.73 8.95
C VAL A 99 9.76 5.14 8.67
N TRP A 100 9.54 3.87 9.05
CA TRP A 100 8.22 3.24 8.93
C TRP A 100 7.17 3.91 9.83
N ALA A 101 7.53 4.31 11.04
CA ALA A 101 6.64 5.05 11.92
C ALA A 101 6.18 6.37 11.29
N ALA A 102 7.12 7.14 10.72
CA ALA A 102 6.81 8.38 10.01
C ALA A 102 5.92 8.15 8.77
N LEU A 103 6.18 7.08 8.00
CA LEU A 103 5.35 6.72 6.85
C LEU A 103 3.93 6.33 7.28
N LEU A 104 3.77 5.63 8.40
CA LEU A 104 2.49 5.12 8.88
C LEU A 104 1.46 6.22 9.16
N GLU A 105 1.91 7.36 9.70
CA GLU A 105 1.07 8.51 10.08
C GLU A 105 0.07 8.91 8.97
N LYS A 106 0.53 8.94 7.71
CA LYS A 106 -0.29 9.32 6.54
C LYS A 106 -0.48 8.19 5.52
N MET A 107 -0.14 6.95 5.88
CA MET A 107 -0.18 5.83 4.95
C MET A 107 -1.61 5.49 4.50
N PRO A 108 -1.89 5.40 3.18
CA PRO A 108 -3.17 4.91 2.69
C PRO A 108 -3.45 3.47 3.13
N MET A 109 -4.71 3.13 3.37
CA MET A 109 -5.13 1.83 3.91
C MET A 109 -4.62 0.62 3.09
N THR A 110 -4.77 0.65 1.77
CA THR A 110 -4.26 -0.41 0.89
C THR A 110 -2.73 -0.56 0.98
N ALA A 111 -2.00 0.54 1.18
CA ALA A 111 -0.55 0.50 1.34
C ALA A 111 -0.16 -0.06 2.73
N MET A 112 -0.91 0.29 3.77
CA MET A 112 -0.71 -0.20 5.13
C MET A 112 -0.90 -1.71 5.21
N ILE A 113 -2.05 -2.23 4.71
CA ILE A 113 -2.37 -3.66 4.71
C ILE A 113 -1.28 -4.48 3.98
N ARG A 114 -0.80 -3.99 2.83
CA ARG A 114 0.25 -4.67 2.05
C ARG A 114 1.61 -4.71 2.76
N ASN A 115 1.86 -3.79 3.69
CA ASN A 115 3.17 -3.62 4.33
C ASN A 115 3.19 -4.04 5.81
N LEU A 116 2.16 -4.71 6.32
CA LEU A 116 2.13 -5.21 7.70
C LEU A 116 3.35 -6.08 8.03
N GLY A 117 3.71 -7.02 7.14
CA GLY A 117 4.91 -7.84 7.32
C GLY A 117 6.20 -7.03 7.34
N ASN A 118 6.33 -6.00 6.49
CA ASN A 118 7.52 -5.13 6.51
C ASN A 118 7.61 -4.33 7.82
N MET A 119 6.48 -3.85 8.35
CA MET A 119 6.44 -3.18 9.65
C MET A 119 6.71 -4.16 10.82
N GLY A 120 6.35 -5.44 10.67
CA GLY A 120 6.75 -6.49 11.60
C GLY A 120 8.26 -6.74 11.58
N LYS A 121 8.86 -6.87 10.40
CA LYS A 121 10.31 -7.11 10.22
C LYS A 121 11.20 -6.05 10.88
N VAL A 122 10.81 -4.78 10.79
CA VAL A 122 11.57 -3.67 11.41
C VAL A 122 11.23 -3.47 12.90
N GLY A 123 10.39 -4.34 13.49
CA GLY A 123 9.98 -4.24 14.89
C GLY A 123 9.05 -3.06 15.19
N LEU A 124 8.37 -2.51 14.19
CA LEU A 124 7.33 -1.50 14.39
C LEU A 124 6.04 -2.14 14.90
N LEU A 125 5.61 -3.24 14.28
CA LEU A 125 4.53 -4.10 14.76
C LEU A 125 5.13 -5.31 15.48
N ALA A 126 5.40 -5.15 16.77
CA ALA A 126 6.02 -6.16 17.61
C ALA A 126 5.54 -6.03 19.07
N PRO A 127 5.63 -7.10 19.87
CA PRO A 127 5.35 -7.04 21.30
C PRO A 127 6.13 -5.91 21.99
N GLY A 128 5.44 -5.13 22.83
CA GLY A 128 6.00 -3.95 23.50
C GLY A 128 5.77 -2.62 22.79
N ASN A 129 5.31 -2.62 21.53
CA ASN A 129 4.89 -1.40 20.81
C ASN A 129 3.37 -1.31 20.66
N TRP A 130 2.66 -1.48 21.77
CA TRP A 130 1.20 -1.70 21.79
C TRP A 130 0.37 -0.51 21.31
N GLU A 131 0.88 0.71 21.46
CA GLU A 131 0.19 1.92 20.96
C GLU A 131 0.08 1.89 19.43
N VAL A 132 1.19 1.58 18.73
CA VAL A 132 1.20 1.47 17.26
C VAL A 132 0.39 0.27 16.79
N VAL A 133 0.48 -0.87 17.49
CA VAL A 133 -0.34 -2.06 17.20
C VAL A 133 -1.82 -1.72 17.31
N ALA A 134 -2.24 -1.07 18.39
CA ALA A 134 -3.63 -0.67 18.60
C ALA A 134 -4.11 0.33 17.55
N GLU A 135 -3.27 1.31 17.17
CA GLU A 135 -3.60 2.26 16.10
C GLU A 135 -3.84 1.53 14.76
N VAL A 136 -2.94 0.62 14.40
CA VAL A 136 -3.05 -0.14 13.14
C VAL A 136 -4.26 -1.07 13.17
N ALA A 137 -4.48 -1.81 14.25
CA ALA A 137 -5.66 -2.67 14.43
C ALA A 137 -6.97 -1.87 14.28
N HIS A 138 -7.06 -0.73 14.98
CA HIS A 138 -8.22 0.16 14.91
C HIS A 138 -8.45 0.67 13.48
N ARG A 139 -7.38 1.09 12.78
CA ARG A 139 -7.49 1.53 11.39
C ARG A 139 -7.97 0.42 10.46
N ILE A 140 -7.48 -0.81 10.61
CA ILE A 140 -7.90 -1.97 9.81
C ILE A 140 -9.38 -2.27 10.03
N GLN A 141 -9.87 -2.17 11.26
CA GLN A 141 -11.26 -2.48 11.61
C GLN A 141 -12.26 -1.34 11.33
N TYR A 142 -11.78 -0.16 10.91
CA TYR A 142 -12.62 1.01 10.70
C TYR A 142 -13.39 0.92 9.36
N GLU A 143 -14.67 0.57 9.47
CA GLU A 143 -15.53 0.19 8.36
C GLU A 143 -15.69 1.27 7.28
N GLU A 144 -15.90 2.53 7.67
CA GLU A 144 -16.04 3.62 6.70
C GLU A 144 -14.77 3.82 5.87
N ARG A 145 -13.58 3.59 6.45
CA ARG A 145 -12.31 3.65 5.70
C ARG A 145 -12.15 2.46 4.78
N LEU A 146 -12.55 1.25 5.20
CA LEU A 146 -12.56 0.06 4.33
C LEU A 146 -13.44 0.29 3.11
N LYS A 147 -14.67 0.80 3.32
CA LYS A 147 -15.63 1.19 2.28
C LYS A 147 -15.05 2.23 1.34
N LYS A 148 -14.54 3.35 1.88
CA LYS A 148 -13.96 4.44 1.10
C LYS A 148 -12.72 4.03 0.29
N ALA A 149 -11.90 3.14 0.84
CA ALA A 149 -10.71 2.62 0.17
C ALA A 149 -11.01 1.45 -0.79
N ARG A 150 -12.27 1.01 -0.90
CA ARG A 150 -12.72 -0.10 -1.75
C ARG A 150 -11.88 -1.36 -1.55
N ILE A 151 -11.61 -1.70 -0.30
CA ILE A 151 -10.82 -2.89 0.02
C ILE A 151 -11.70 -4.13 -0.21
N HIS A 152 -11.29 -4.95 -1.18
CA HIS A 152 -11.93 -6.24 -1.46
C HIS A 152 -11.56 -7.28 -0.39
N PRO A 153 -12.48 -8.17 0.03
CA PRO A 153 -12.22 -9.20 1.05
C PRO A 153 -11.01 -10.08 0.76
N ILE A 154 -10.78 -10.49 -0.51
CA ILE A 154 -9.60 -11.28 -0.90
C ILE A 154 -8.28 -10.59 -0.49
N ASN A 155 -8.20 -9.25 -0.56
CA ASN A 155 -6.97 -8.54 -0.18
C ASN A 155 -6.71 -8.65 1.34
N LEU A 156 -7.76 -8.72 2.14
CA LEU A 156 -7.66 -8.90 3.59
C LEU A 156 -7.31 -10.35 3.93
N LEU A 157 -7.91 -11.33 3.25
CA LEU A 157 -7.54 -12.73 3.40
C LEU A 157 -6.07 -12.99 3.02
N ALA A 158 -5.62 -12.39 1.91
CA ALA A 158 -4.22 -12.43 1.50
C ALA A 158 -3.30 -11.85 2.58
N ALA A 159 -3.65 -10.67 3.11
CA ALA A 159 -2.88 -10.03 4.16
C ALA A 159 -2.89 -10.83 5.47
N LEU A 160 -4.04 -11.42 5.85
CA LEU A 160 -4.20 -12.27 7.02
C LEU A 160 -3.27 -13.47 6.94
N LYS A 161 -3.28 -14.20 5.81
CA LYS A 161 -2.44 -15.37 5.61
C LYS A 161 -0.96 -15.01 5.61
N ILE A 162 -0.56 -13.98 4.85
CA ILE A 162 0.84 -13.55 4.81
C ILE A 162 1.32 -13.09 6.19
N TYR A 163 0.58 -12.20 6.84
CA TYR A 163 0.98 -11.63 8.12
C TYR A 163 1.02 -12.68 9.23
N GLY A 164 0.02 -13.57 9.29
CA GLY A 164 -0.07 -14.65 10.27
C GLY A 164 1.01 -15.72 10.11
N GLU A 165 1.46 -16.02 8.89
CA GLU A 165 2.59 -16.95 8.67
C GLU A 165 3.94 -16.43 9.20
N GLY A 166 4.06 -15.13 9.47
CA GLY A 166 5.28 -14.55 10.06
C GLY A 166 6.49 -14.54 9.11
N ARG A 167 6.31 -14.79 7.81
CA ARG A 167 7.42 -14.91 6.85
C ARG A 167 7.14 -14.25 5.52
N GLY A 168 8.19 -13.68 4.92
CA GLY A 168 8.09 -13.05 3.61
C GLY A 168 7.98 -14.10 2.49
N TYR A 169 6.93 -14.01 1.67
CA TYR A 169 6.74 -14.97 0.57
C TYR A 169 7.57 -14.62 -0.68
N LEU A 170 7.67 -13.31 -1.02
CA LEU A 170 8.42 -12.83 -2.19
C LEU A 170 9.83 -12.30 -1.86
N GLY A 171 10.18 -12.22 -0.58
CA GLY A 171 11.45 -11.67 -0.12
C GLY A 171 11.87 -12.25 1.22
N LYS A 172 13.14 -12.08 1.58
CA LYS A 172 13.71 -12.64 2.82
C LYS A 172 13.21 -11.90 4.06
N GLY A 173 13.13 -12.60 5.18
CA GLY A 173 12.88 -12.03 6.50
C GLY A 173 11.59 -12.53 7.13
N ASP A 174 11.69 -12.77 8.42
CA ASP A 174 10.64 -13.27 9.29
C ASP A 174 10.24 -12.18 10.29
N TRP A 175 9.03 -12.28 10.83
CA TRP A 175 8.52 -11.43 11.88
C TRP A 175 7.65 -12.25 12.82
N GLU A 176 7.51 -11.77 14.05
CA GLU A 176 6.54 -12.32 14.98
C GLU A 176 5.16 -11.73 14.65
N ALA A 177 4.20 -12.60 14.28
CA ALA A 177 2.84 -12.17 13.99
C ALA A 177 2.16 -11.71 15.29
N VAL A 178 1.71 -10.45 15.32
CA VAL A 178 1.02 -9.89 16.48
C VAL A 178 -0.46 -10.32 16.45
N PRO A 179 -0.96 -11.06 17.47
CA PRO A 179 -2.32 -11.60 17.47
C PRO A 179 -3.40 -10.53 17.23
N GLU A 180 -3.26 -9.34 17.82
CA GLU A 180 -4.23 -8.25 17.68
C GLU A 180 -4.37 -7.76 16.23
N ILE A 181 -3.30 -7.81 15.44
CA ILE A 181 -3.36 -7.47 14.01
C ILE A 181 -4.01 -8.59 13.20
N VAL A 182 -3.74 -9.85 13.55
CA VAL A 182 -4.37 -11.03 12.93
C VAL A 182 -5.88 -10.99 13.16
N ASP A 183 -6.31 -10.77 14.40
CA ASP A 183 -7.72 -10.64 14.77
C ASP A 183 -8.38 -9.43 14.08
N ALA A 184 -7.65 -8.31 13.96
CA ALA A 184 -8.14 -7.14 13.25
C ALA A 184 -8.36 -7.42 11.75
N LEU A 185 -7.47 -8.16 11.11
CA LEU A 185 -7.59 -8.55 9.70
C LEU A 185 -8.76 -9.53 9.49
N ASP A 186 -8.94 -10.50 10.38
CA ASP A 186 -10.07 -11.43 10.33
C ASP A 186 -11.41 -10.69 10.47
N ALA A 187 -11.53 -9.81 11.47
CA ALA A 187 -12.72 -8.99 11.64
C ALA A 187 -12.98 -8.07 10.42
N ALA A 188 -11.92 -7.50 9.84
CA ALA A 188 -12.04 -6.65 8.66
C ALA A 188 -12.46 -7.45 7.42
N PHE A 189 -12.05 -8.71 7.29
CA PHE A 189 -12.43 -9.58 6.16
C PHE A 189 -13.96 -9.68 6.03
N TYR A 190 -14.66 -9.95 7.13
CA TYR A 190 -16.12 -9.99 7.14
C TYR A 190 -16.76 -8.62 6.91
N LYS A 191 -16.21 -7.54 7.51
CA LYS A 191 -16.71 -6.17 7.30
C LYS A 191 -16.57 -5.71 5.84
N ALA A 192 -15.58 -6.23 5.12
CA ALA A 192 -15.36 -5.88 3.72
C ALA A 192 -16.40 -6.51 2.77
N PHE A 193 -17.25 -7.44 3.23
CA PHE A 193 -18.31 -8.02 2.41
C PHE A 193 -19.32 -6.95 1.97
N ASP A 194 -19.62 -5.98 2.83
CA ASP A 194 -20.47 -4.84 2.52
C ASP A 194 -19.92 -3.94 1.39
N ASN A 195 -18.65 -4.08 1.04
CA ASN A 195 -18.04 -3.33 -0.06
C ASN A 195 -18.35 -3.96 -1.42
N VAL A 196 -18.92 -5.17 -1.44
CA VAL A 196 -19.24 -5.92 -2.66
C VAL A 196 -20.65 -5.57 -3.10
N GLU A 197 -20.80 -5.21 -4.36
CA GLU A 197 -22.09 -4.91 -4.94
C GLU A 197 -22.85 -6.24 -5.23
N PRO A 198 -24.04 -6.47 -4.63
CA PRO A 198 -24.80 -7.68 -4.86
C PRO A 198 -25.28 -7.78 -6.30
N SER A 199 -25.38 -9.00 -6.83
CA SER A 199 -25.99 -9.22 -8.15
C SER A 199 -27.52 -9.23 -8.11
N GLY A 200 -28.12 -9.52 -6.93
CA GLY A 200 -29.57 -9.55 -6.72
C GLY A 200 -30.25 -10.76 -7.38
N LYS A 201 -29.49 -11.82 -7.65
CA LYS A 201 -29.97 -13.03 -8.35
C LYS A 201 -30.00 -14.22 -7.41
N ARG A 202 -30.78 -15.23 -7.76
CA ARG A 202 -30.72 -16.54 -7.10
C ARG A 202 -29.42 -17.24 -7.51
N VAL A 203 -28.55 -17.48 -6.54
CA VAL A 203 -27.24 -18.09 -6.76
C VAL A 203 -27.21 -19.48 -6.10
N VAL A 204 -26.64 -20.45 -6.80
CA VAL A 204 -26.25 -21.75 -6.23
C VAL A 204 -24.74 -21.78 -6.17
N ILE A 205 -24.18 -22.02 -4.98
CA ILE A 205 -22.74 -22.10 -4.75
C ILE A 205 -22.36 -23.57 -4.65
N GLY A 206 -21.58 -24.06 -5.63
CA GLY A 206 -20.95 -25.37 -5.58
C GLY A 206 -19.44 -25.21 -5.47
N LEU A 207 -18.81 -25.86 -4.48
CA LEU A 207 -17.37 -25.83 -4.29
C LEU A 207 -16.75 -27.15 -4.72
N ASP A 208 -15.74 -27.07 -5.58
CA ASP A 208 -14.86 -28.21 -5.83
C ASP A 208 -13.98 -28.43 -4.59
N VAL A 209 -13.94 -29.68 -4.12
CA VAL A 209 -13.15 -30.12 -2.95
C VAL A 209 -12.14 -31.20 -3.32
N SER A 210 -11.90 -31.39 -4.62
CA SER A 210 -10.88 -32.30 -5.14
C SER A 210 -9.47 -31.90 -4.66
N SER A 211 -8.54 -32.85 -4.76
CA SER A 211 -7.14 -32.63 -4.35
C SER A 211 -6.43 -31.54 -5.18
N SER A 212 -6.85 -31.31 -6.43
CA SER A 212 -6.31 -30.20 -7.23
C SER A 212 -6.62 -28.82 -6.65
N MET A 213 -7.58 -28.72 -5.74
CA MET A 213 -7.89 -27.45 -5.06
C MET A 213 -6.86 -27.06 -3.98
N ASP A 214 -5.95 -27.98 -3.63
CA ASP A 214 -4.81 -27.72 -2.75
C ASP A 214 -3.54 -27.28 -3.50
N TRP A 215 -3.63 -27.04 -4.82
CA TRP A 215 -2.50 -26.53 -5.59
C TRP A 215 -2.07 -25.12 -5.15
N ASP A 216 -0.81 -24.82 -5.42
CA ASP A 216 -0.19 -23.57 -5.00
C ASP A 216 -0.64 -22.40 -5.87
N GLY A 217 -1.22 -21.40 -5.21
CA GLY A 217 -1.42 -20.08 -5.77
C GLY A 217 -2.69 -19.89 -6.59
N ILE A 218 -3.23 -18.67 -6.50
CA ILE A 218 -4.28 -18.15 -7.38
C ILE A 218 -3.95 -16.72 -7.78
N ASN A 219 -4.23 -16.32 -9.03
CA ASN A 219 -4.15 -14.92 -9.46
C ASN A 219 -2.84 -14.19 -9.07
N GLY A 220 -1.69 -14.85 -9.20
CA GLY A 220 -0.38 -14.29 -8.79
C GLY A 220 -0.17 -14.15 -7.28
N MET A 221 -1.06 -14.72 -6.46
CA MET A 221 -0.97 -14.82 -5.00
C MET A 221 -0.57 -16.26 -4.64
N PRO A 222 0.73 -16.59 -4.63
CA PRO A 222 1.21 -17.97 -4.45
C PRO A 222 0.89 -18.55 -3.07
N PHE A 223 0.59 -17.70 -2.09
CA PHE A 223 0.21 -18.09 -0.75
C PHE A 223 -1.27 -18.50 -0.63
N LEU A 224 -2.16 -18.20 -1.59
CA LEU A 224 -3.57 -18.62 -1.53
C LEU A 224 -3.80 -19.83 -2.44
N THR A 225 -4.42 -20.88 -1.92
CA THR A 225 -4.82 -22.03 -2.75
C THR A 225 -6.12 -21.74 -3.49
N PRO A 226 -6.45 -22.49 -4.56
CA PRO A 226 -7.78 -22.47 -5.16
C PRO A 226 -8.90 -22.72 -4.14
N ARG A 227 -8.67 -23.60 -3.16
CA ARG A 227 -9.61 -23.83 -2.06
C ARG A 227 -9.84 -22.58 -1.22
N ASP A 228 -8.77 -21.87 -0.83
CA ASP A 228 -8.88 -20.63 -0.05
C ASP A 228 -9.70 -19.58 -0.82
N GLY A 229 -9.37 -19.39 -2.11
CA GLY A 229 -10.08 -18.44 -2.97
C GLY A 229 -11.55 -18.79 -3.18
N ALA A 230 -11.86 -20.06 -3.43
CA ALA A 230 -13.22 -20.54 -3.64
C ALA A 230 -14.07 -20.38 -2.36
N CYS A 231 -13.54 -20.77 -1.19
CA CYS A 231 -14.20 -20.57 0.09
C CYS A 231 -14.44 -19.08 0.39
N ALA A 232 -13.45 -18.23 0.14
CA ALA A 232 -13.58 -16.79 0.34
C ALA A 232 -14.70 -16.20 -0.53
N MET A 233 -14.72 -16.54 -1.82
CA MET A 233 -15.76 -16.06 -2.74
C MET A 233 -17.14 -16.63 -2.41
N ALA A 234 -17.22 -17.88 -1.94
CA ALA A 234 -18.46 -18.47 -1.45
C ALA A 234 -19.01 -17.71 -0.24
N MET A 235 -18.16 -17.42 0.74
CA MET A 235 -18.54 -16.66 1.93
C MET A 235 -19.00 -15.25 1.59
N VAL A 236 -18.26 -14.56 0.69
CA VAL A 236 -18.64 -13.23 0.19
C VAL A 236 -20.01 -13.29 -0.48
N THR A 237 -20.20 -14.21 -1.42
CA THR A 237 -21.46 -14.33 -2.19
C THR A 237 -22.63 -14.67 -1.27
N PHE A 238 -22.45 -15.64 -0.37
CA PHE A 238 -23.47 -16.06 0.59
C PHE A 238 -23.88 -14.96 1.56
N LYS A 239 -22.95 -14.07 1.94
CA LYS A 239 -23.25 -12.94 2.85
C LYS A 239 -23.78 -11.70 2.14
N THR A 240 -23.46 -11.53 0.84
CA THR A 240 -23.81 -10.33 0.09
C THR A 240 -25.15 -10.48 -0.64
N GLU A 241 -25.43 -11.66 -1.19
CA GLU A 241 -26.73 -11.95 -1.80
C GLU A 241 -27.78 -12.13 -0.69
N LYS A 242 -28.92 -11.45 -0.82
CA LYS A 242 -30.05 -11.59 0.10
C LYS A 242 -30.99 -12.68 -0.41
N ASP A 243 -31.66 -13.38 0.52
CA ASP A 243 -32.74 -14.32 0.20
C ASP A 243 -33.89 -13.64 -0.59
#